data_AF-A0AAW0YCG8-F1
#
_entry.id   AF-A0AAW0YCG8-F1
#
_cell.length_a   1.000
_cell.length_b   1.000
_cell.length_c   1.000
_cell.angle_alpha   90.00
_cell.angle_beta   90.00
_cell.angle_gamma   90.00
#
_symmetry.space_group_name_H-M   'P 1'
#
loop_
_entity.id
_entity.type
_entity.pdbx_description
1 polymer ?
#
loop_
_entity_poly.entity_id
_entity_poly.type
_entity_poly.pdbx_seq_one_letter_code
_entity_poly.pdbx_strand_id
1 'polypeptide(L)'
;MEVLYQRIHQTLAALTHTPRNEDKTSPDSITPRTQPRNYEAFCSRVDSFRPGLWNVFEVSPLECARWGWHIIEKDILQCITCQEVVCAALPNLVDRDAHEKFLTLLKDCLVNSHKTACGWRHNPSPKELTQPPSVTTVEQLHNMTNSAHSLAALGSSLPQLDQHTLMSTMVQNLQKDSGLMECCYQS
;
A
#
# COMPACT_ATOMS: atom_id res chain seq x y z
N MET A 1 -21.67 -7.34 6.66
CA MET A 1 -20.66 -7.13 5.60
C MET A 1 -21.08 -6.00 4.66
N GLU A 2 -22.31 -6.04 4.14
CA GLU A 2 -22.90 -5.01 3.26
C GLU A 2 -23.01 -3.61 3.89
N VAL A 3 -23.37 -3.55 5.18
CA VAL A 3 -23.49 -2.29 5.94
C VAL A 3 -22.13 -1.62 6.19
N LEU A 4 -21.06 -2.42 6.34
CA LEU A 4 -19.71 -1.91 6.56
C LEU A 4 -19.13 -1.34 5.25
N TYR A 5 -19.40 -2.02 4.14
CA TYR A 5 -19.09 -1.54 2.79
C TYR A 5 -19.82 -0.23 2.46
N GLN A 6 -21.12 -0.13 2.77
CA GLN A 6 -21.90 1.10 2.58
C GLN A 6 -21.39 2.25 3.45
N ARG A 7 -21.01 2.00 4.71
CA ARG A 7 -20.46 3.03 5.60
C ARG A 7 -19.08 3.51 5.15
N ILE A 8 -18.21 2.60 4.71
CA ILE A 8 -16.90 2.97 4.13
C ILE A 8 -17.10 3.85 2.89
N HIS A 9 -18.01 3.49 1.98
CA HIS A 9 -18.34 4.30 0.80
C HIS A 9 -18.91 5.68 1.15
N GLN A 10 -19.78 5.77 2.17
CA GLN A 10 -20.35 7.04 2.63
C GLN A 10 -19.31 7.96 3.27
N THR A 11 -18.39 7.41 4.08
CA THR A 11 -17.30 8.17 4.69
C THR A 11 -16.29 8.64 3.65
N LEU A 12 -15.98 7.82 2.63
CA LEU A 12 -15.10 8.19 1.52
C LEU A 12 -15.74 9.25 0.61
N ALA A 13 -17.06 9.20 0.37
CA ALA A 13 -17.77 10.24 -0.36
C ALA A 13 -17.68 11.60 0.36
N ALA A 14 -17.79 11.63 1.68
CA ALA A 14 -17.67 12.85 2.48
C ALA A 14 -16.27 13.49 2.41
N LEU A 15 -15.21 12.70 2.25
CA LEU A 15 -13.82 13.19 2.16
C LEU A 15 -13.44 13.71 0.75
N THR A 16 -14.28 13.50 -0.26
CA THR A 16 -14.01 13.92 -1.66
C THR A 16 -14.70 15.23 -2.06
N HIS A 17 -15.51 15.82 -1.19
CA HIS A 17 -16.16 17.11 -1.44
C HIS A 17 -15.22 18.29 -1.10
N THR A 18 -14.30 18.59 -2.00
CA THR A 18 -13.76 19.96 -2.14
C THR A 18 -14.56 20.68 -3.23
N PRO A 19 -15.01 21.94 -3.03
CA PRO A 19 -15.77 22.66 -4.05
C PRO A 19 -14.88 22.95 -5.27
N ARG A 20 -15.27 22.40 -6.42
CA ARG A 20 -14.68 22.71 -7.73
C ARG A 20 -15.09 24.13 -8.13
N ASN A 21 -14.12 25.03 -8.25
CA ASN A 21 -14.30 26.31 -8.94
C ASN A 21 -14.32 26.00 -10.45
N GLU A 22 -15.45 26.28 -11.11
CA GLU A 22 -15.57 26.08 -12.56
C GLU A 22 -14.82 27.18 -13.30
N ASP A 23 -13.68 26.84 -13.89
CA ASP A 23 -13.09 27.64 -14.96
C ASP A 23 -13.08 26.84 -16.27
N LYS A 24 -13.50 27.51 -17.34
CA LYS A 24 -13.85 26.93 -18.64
C LYS A 24 -12.62 26.89 -19.54
N THR A 25 -12.03 25.74 -19.84
CA THR A 25 -11.20 25.58 -21.05
C THR A 25 -11.05 24.12 -21.54
N SER A 26 -11.45 23.91 -22.81
CA SER A 26 -11.06 22.89 -23.82
C SER A 26 -11.27 21.36 -23.60
N PRO A 27 -11.74 20.60 -24.62
CA PRO A 27 -12.05 19.17 -24.51
C PRO A 27 -10.85 18.28 -24.89
N ASP A 28 -9.82 18.27 -24.05
CA ASP A 28 -8.89 17.14 -23.96
C ASP A 28 -8.82 16.77 -22.48
N SER A 29 -9.79 15.98 -22.02
CA SER A 29 -9.85 15.50 -20.65
C SER A 29 -8.65 14.56 -20.40
N ILE A 30 -7.61 15.11 -19.78
CA ILE A 30 -6.40 14.43 -19.33
C ILE A 30 -6.80 13.42 -18.25
N THR A 31 -7.27 12.24 -18.64
CA THR A 31 -7.24 11.08 -17.75
C THR A 31 -5.75 10.78 -17.51
N PRO A 32 -5.25 10.76 -16.26
CA PRO A 32 -3.85 10.44 -16.00
C PRO A 32 -3.54 9.07 -16.61
N ARG A 33 -2.74 9.05 -17.68
CA ARG A 33 -2.34 7.82 -18.36
C ARG A 33 -1.65 6.91 -17.32
N THR A 34 -1.99 5.62 -17.30
CA THR A 34 -1.28 4.67 -16.46
C THR A 34 0.18 4.60 -16.90
N GLN A 35 1.11 4.70 -15.93
CA GLN A 35 2.56 4.67 -16.18
C GLN A 35 3.20 3.42 -15.53
N PRO A 36 2.84 2.20 -15.96
CA PRO A 36 3.26 0.98 -15.28
C PRO A 36 4.75 0.69 -15.38
N ARG A 37 5.41 1.13 -16.46
CA ARG A 37 6.84 0.93 -16.67
C ARG A 37 7.70 2.09 -16.16
N ASN A 38 7.09 3.16 -15.64
CA ASN A 38 7.84 4.25 -15.04
C ASN A 38 8.29 3.82 -13.64
N TYR A 39 9.61 3.65 -13.46
CA TYR A 39 10.22 3.24 -12.21
C TYR A 39 10.00 4.25 -11.09
N GLU A 40 10.20 5.54 -11.36
CA GLU A 40 10.02 6.61 -10.36
C GLU A 40 8.55 6.69 -9.90
N ALA A 41 7.60 6.58 -10.83
CA ALA A 41 6.18 6.55 -10.50
C ALA A 41 5.81 5.30 -9.68
N PHE A 42 6.48 4.17 -9.92
CA PHE A 42 6.33 2.96 -9.09
C PHE A 42 6.88 3.20 -7.67
N CYS A 43 8.11 3.72 -7.54
CA CYS A 43 8.71 4.07 -6.25
C CYS A 43 7.84 5.04 -5.46
N SER A 44 7.31 6.09 -6.09
CA SER A 44 6.41 7.04 -5.43
C SER A 44 5.17 6.36 -4.82
N ARG A 45 4.61 5.33 -5.46
CA ARG A 45 3.51 4.55 -4.86
C ARG A 45 3.99 3.70 -3.69
N VAL A 46 5.15 3.07 -3.80
CA VAL A 46 5.75 2.27 -2.71
C VAL A 46 6.06 3.15 -1.49
N ASP A 47 6.59 4.36 -1.72
CA ASP A 47 6.97 5.30 -0.67
C ASP A 47 5.77 5.84 0.14
N SER A 48 4.55 5.74 -0.41
CA SER A 48 3.33 6.05 0.35
C SER A 48 3.17 5.13 1.57
N PHE A 49 3.72 3.91 1.54
CA PHE A 49 3.60 2.90 2.58
C PHE A 49 4.53 3.16 3.76
N ARG A 50 4.19 4.20 4.54
CA ARG A 50 4.89 4.52 5.77
C ARG A 50 4.71 3.39 6.82
N PRO A 51 5.71 3.16 7.70
CA PRO A 51 5.61 2.14 8.73
C PRO A 51 4.33 2.27 9.57
N GLY A 52 3.64 1.14 9.78
CA GLY A 52 2.40 1.05 10.57
C GLY A 52 1.11 1.34 9.80
N LEU A 53 1.18 1.89 8.58
CA LEU A 53 -0.01 2.10 7.75
C LEU A 53 -0.48 0.81 7.08
N TRP A 54 0.41 -0.16 6.82
CA TRP A 54 0.05 -1.40 6.14
C TRP A 54 0.44 -2.61 6.97
N ASN A 55 -0.55 -3.40 7.37
CA ASN A 55 -0.38 -4.51 8.31
C ASN A 55 -0.69 -5.89 7.70
N VAL A 56 -0.93 -5.97 6.38
CA VAL A 56 -1.18 -7.23 5.68
C VAL A 56 0.12 -7.77 5.10
N PHE A 57 0.82 -8.62 5.86
CA PHE A 57 2.17 -9.07 5.51
C PHE A 57 2.23 -9.96 4.25
N GLU A 58 1.17 -10.72 3.97
CA GLU A 58 1.08 -11.63 2.83
C GLU A 58 0.85 -10.91 1.49
N VAL A 59 0.57 -9.61 1.54
CA VAL A 59 0.42 -8.74 0.37
C VAL A 59 1.35 -7.55 0.55
N SER A 60 2.51 -7.57 -0.11
CA SER A 60 3.52 -6.53 0.11
C SER A 60 3.10 -5.17 -0.48
N PRO A 61 3.59 -4.04 0.08
CA PRO A 61 3.48 -2.72 -0.55
C PRO A 61 3.91 -2.68 -2.02
N LEU A 62 4.94 -3.46 -2.37
CA LEU A 62 5.41 -3.62 -3.75
C LEU A 62 4.34 -4.22 -4.66
N GLU A 63 3.59 -5.22 -4.18
CA GLU A 63 2.50 -5.83 -4.95
C GLU A 63 1.31 -4.87 -5.07
N CYS A 64 0.97 -4.13 -4.01
CA CYS A 64 -0.07 -3.09 -4.10
C CYS A 64 0.32 -2.01 -5.13
N ALA A 65 1.54 -1.46 -5.03
CA ALA A 65 2.06 -0.48 -5.97
C ALA A 65 2.10 -1.01 -7.40
N ARG A 66 2.37 -2.31 -7.59
CA ARG A 66 2.38 -2.94 -8.91
C ARG A 66 1.05 -2.80 -9.65
N TRP A 67 -0.07 -2.86 -8.93
CA TRP A 67 -1.41 -2.68 -9.48
C TRP A 67 -1.92 -1.23 -9.45
N GLY A 68 -1.04 -0.25 -9.23
CA GLY A 68 -1.41 1.16 -9.27
C GLY A 68 -2.06 1.69 -7.99
N TRP A 69 -1.96 0.95 -6.89
CA TRP A 69 -2.45 1.36 -5.59
C TRP A 69 -1.38 2.13 -4.81
N HIS A 70 -1.79 3.17 -4.11
CA HIS A 70 -1.00 3.84 -3.07
C HIS A 70 -1.83 3.85 -1.79
N ILE A 71 -1.17 3.91 -0.62
CA ILE A 71 -1.87 3.93 0.65
C ILE A 71 -2.25 5.37 1.01
N ILE A 72 -3.50 5.57 1.40
CA ILE A 72 -4.02 6.88 1.81
C ILE A 72 -4.29 6.94 3.32
N GLU A 73 -4.54 5.78 3.93
CA GLU A 73 -4.77 5.64 5.36
C GLU A 73 -4.48 4.18 5.79
N LYS A 74 -4.49 3.90 7.09
CA LYS A 74 -4.19 2.58 7.64
C LYS A 74 -5.04 1.50 6.99
N ASP A 75 -4.37 0.58 6.30
CA ASP A 75 -4.94 -0.52 5.53
C ASP A 75 -5.95 -0.08 4.44
N ILE A 76 -5.89 1.18 3.98
CA ILE A 76 -6.77 1.74 2.93
C ILE A 76 -5.94 2.17 1.72
N LEU A 77 -6.18 1.49 0.60
CA LEU A 77 -5.55 1.74 -0.69
C LEU A 77 -6.44 2.59 -1.59
N GLN A 78 -5.83 3.45 -2.40
CA GLN A 78 -6.50 4.17 -3.47
C GLN A 78 -5.78 3.96 -4.80
N CYS A 79 -6.51 3.84 -5.90
CA CYS A 79 -5.91 3.78 -7.22
C CYS A 79 -5.54 5.18 -7.69
N ILE A 80 -4.27 5.39 -8.08
CA ILE A 80 -3.78 6.71 -8.52
C ILE A 80 -4.45 7.23 -9.81
N THR A 81 -5.12 6.36 -10.58
CA THR A 81 -5.74 6.72 -11.86
C THR A 81 -7.25 6.80 -11.74
N CYS A 82 -7.93 5.76 -11.24
CA CYS A 82 -9.40 5.71 -11.21
C CYS A 82 -10.03 6.15 -9.89
N GLN A 83 -9.20 6.42 -8.87
CA GLN A 83 -9.59 6.88 -7.54
C GLN A 83 -10.49 5.90 -6.76
N GLU A 84 -10.58 4.64 -7.22
CA GLU A 84 -11.24 3.58 -6.44
C GLU A 84 -10.46 3.28 -5.19
N VAL A 85 -11.17 2.78 -4.17
CA VAL A 85 -10.62 2.52 -2.84
C VAL A 85 -10.82 1.06 -2.46
N VAL A 86 -9.78 0.46 -1.89
CA VAL A 86 -9.81 -0.90 -1.33
C VAL A 86 -9.46 -0.82 0.15
N CYS A 87 -10.32 -1.36 1.00
CA CYS A 87 -10.07 -1.50 2.43
C CYS A 87 -9.56 -2.91 2.72
N ALA A 88 -8.38 -2.99 3.32
CA ALA A 88 -7.70 -4.20 3.72
C ALA A 88 -7.65 -4.38 5.25
N ALA A 89 -8.45 -3.60 5.99
CA ALA A 89 -8.54 -3.73 7.44
C ALA A 89 -9.15 -5.08 7.82
N LEU A 90 -8.36 -5.94 8.45
CA LEU A 90 -8.80 -7.27 8.84
C LEU A 90 -9.64 -7.22 10.13
N PRO A 91 -10.82 -7.86 10.17
CA PRO A 91 -11.46 -8.17 11.45
C PRO A 91 -10.68 -9.30 12.14
N ASN A 92 -10.15 -9.03 13.33
CA ASN A 92 -9.53 -9.92 14.32
C ASN A 92 -8.98 -11.30 13.83
N LEU A 93 -7.64 -11.41 13.81
CA LEU A 93 -6.80 -12.49 13.26
C LEU A 93 -6.94 -13.90 13.88
N VAL A 94 -7.96 -14.18 14.70
CA VAL A 94 -8.03 -15.44 15.47
C VAL A 94 -8.43 -16.64 14.60
N ASP A 95 -9.11 -16.42 13.47
CA ASP A 95 -9.54 -17.47 12.55
C ASP A 95 -8.65 -17.51 11.31
N ARG A 96 -7.80 -18.54 11.22
CA ARG A 96 -6.90 -18.78 10.08
C ARG A 96 -7.65 -18.97 8.77
N ASP A 97 -8.78 -19.68 8.78
CA ASP A 97 -9.52 -19.97 7.55
C ASP A 97 -10.21 -18.70 7.04
N ALA A 98 -10.70 -17.85 7.96
CA ALA A 98 -11.19 -16.51 7.62
C ALA A 98 -10.08 -15.61 7.08
N HIS A 99 -8.88 -15.68 7.66
CA HIS A 99 -7.71 -14.93 7.20
C HIS A 99 -7.30 -15.33 5.77
N GLU A 100 -7.21 -16.63 5.47
CA GLU A 100 -6.89 -17.12 4.12
C GLU A 100 -7.93 -16.70 3.07
N LYS A 101 -9.22 -16.74 3.43
CA LYS A 101 -10.31 -16.25 2.57
C LYS A 101 -10.18 -14.76 2.32
N PHE A 102 -9.92 -13.98 3.37
CA PHE A 102 -9.69 -12.55 3.23
C PHE A 102 -8.51 -12.25 2.30
N LEU A 103 -7.37 -12.92 2.49
CA LEU A 103 -6.20 -12.71 1.65
C LEU A 103 -6.49 -13.02 0.18
N THR A 104 -7.29 -14.06 -0.08
CA THR A 104 -7.74 -14.41 -1.43
C THR A 104 -8.60 -13.29 -2.02
N LEU A 105 -9.57 -12.77 -1.24
CA LEU A 105 -10.43 -11.66 -1.67
C LEU A 105 -9.62 -10.37 -1.89
N LEU A 106 -8.69 -10.04 -0.99
CA LEU A 106 -7.86 -8.85 -1.12
C LEU A 106 -7.00 -8.90 -2.40
N LYS A 107 -6.36 -10.03 -2.69
CA LYS A 107 -5.59 -10.23 -3.92
C LYS A 107 -6.45 -10.06 -5.17
N ASP A 108 -7.70 -10.52 -5.13
CA ASP A 108 -8.66 -10.31 -6.22
C ASP A 108 -9.05 -8.83 -6.36
N CYS A 109 -9.33 -8.15 -5.25
CA CYS A 109 -9.63 -6.72 -5.21
C CYS A 109 -8.50 -5.86 -5.80
N LEU A 110 -7.23 -6.19 -5.55
CA LEU A 110 -6.10 -5.47 -6.14
C LEU A 110 -6.13 -5.47 -7.67
N VAL A 111 -6.71 -6.49 -8.29
CA VAL A 111 -6.80 -6.61 -9.74
C VAL A 111 -8.12 -6.04 -10.25
N ASN A 112 -9.22 -6.33 -9.56
CA ASN A 112 -10.57 -6.18 -10.10
C ASN A 112 -11.37 -5.00 -9.53
N SER A 113 -10.96 -4.39 -8.42
CA SER A 113 -11.68 -3.24 -7.83
C SER A 113 -11.47 -1.92 -8.55
N HIS A 114 -10.70 -1.89 -9.64
CA HIS A 114 -10.61 -0.71 -10.48
C HIS A 114 -11.91 -0.46 -11.27
N LYS A 115 -12.17 0.81 -11.63
CA LYS A 115 -13.21 1.13 -12.62
C LYS A 115 -12.90 0.43 -13.95
N THR A 116 -13.94 0.08 -14.71
CA THR A 116 -13.84 -0.63 -15.99
C THR A 116 -12.88 0.02 -16.99
N ALA A 117 -12.82 1.36 -17.02
CA ALA A 117 -11.94 2.13 -17.91
C ALA A 117 -10.50 2.33 -17.38
N CYS A 118 -10.17 1.81 -16.20
CA CYS A 118 -8.84 1.97 -15.61
C CYS A 118 -7.82 1.07 -16.30
N GLY A 119 -6.69 1.64 -16.72
CA GLY A 119 -5.63 0.88 -17.40
C GLY A 119 -4.89 -0.12 -16.50
N TRP A 120 -4.93 0.04 -15.17
CA TRP A 120 -4.14 -0.80 -14.24
C TRP A 120 -4.57 -2.26 -14.23
N ARG A 121 -5.86 -2.55 -14.44
CA ARG A 121 -6.42 -3.92 -14.46
C ARG A 121 -5.71 -4.84 -15.45
N HIS A 122 -5.28 -4.31 -16.59
CA HIS A 122 -4.67 -5.10 -17.67
C HIS A 122 -3.21 -4.73 -17.92
N ASN A 123 -2.69 -3.72 -17.23
CA ASN A 123 -1.36 -3.18 -17.46
C ASN A 123 -0.68 -2.85 -16.13
N PRO A 124 -0.44 -3.85 -15.25
CA PRO A 124 0.30 -3.66 -14.02
C PRO A 124 1.77 -3.33 -14.30
N SER A 125 2.46 -2.79 -13.30
CA SER A 125 3.91 -2.64 -13.36
C SER A 125 4.61 -4.00 -13.57
N PRO A 126 5.78 -4.02 -14.22
CA PRO A 126 6.57 -5.23 -14.39
C PRO A 126 6.85 -5.91 -13.04
N LYS A 127 6.79 -7.24 -13.00
CA LYS A 127 6.97 -8.02 -11.77
C LYS A 127 8.41 -7.89 -11.25
N GLU A 128 9.35 -7.60 -12.12
CA GLU A 128 10.76 -7.36 -11.82
C GLU A 128 10.95 -6.20 -10.85
N LEU A 129 10.03 -5.22 -10.84
CA LEU A 129 10.06 -4.09 -9.90
C LEU A 129 9.67 -4.50 -8.47
N THR A 130 9.06 -5.67 -8.28
CA THR A 130 8.72 -6.20 -6.94
C THR A 130 9.77 -7.17 -6.41
N GLN A 131 10.82 -7.44 -7.18
CA GLN A 131 11.89 -8.36 -6.80
C GLN A 131 13.16 -7.58 -6.42
N PRO A 132 14.01 -8.14 -5.54
CA PRO A 132 15.35 -7.60 -5.34
C PRO A 132 16.12 -7.54 -6.66
N PRO A 133 16.98 -6.52 -6.86
CA PRO A 133 17.78 -6.43 -8.06
C PRO A 133 18.64 -7.68 -8.24
N SER A 134 18.63 -8.26 -9.44
CA SER A 134 19.49 -9.39 -9.77
C SER A 134 20.93 -8.90 -9.98
N VAL A 135 21.88 -9.54 -9.31
CA VAL A 135 23.31 -9.31 -9.53
C VAL A 135 23.70 -10.06 -10.80
N THR A 136 23.91 -9.32 -11.88
CA THR A 136 24.20 -9.88 -13.21
C THR A 136 25.57 -9.50 -13.73
N THR A 137 26.24 -8.51 -13.12
CA THR A 137 27.59 -8.08 -13.48
C THR A 137 28.57 -8.23 -12.32
N VAL A 138 29.86 -8.36 -12.65
CA VAL A 138 30.95 -8.39 -11.66
C VAL A 138 31.02 -7.09 -10.87
N GLU A 139 30.71 -5.96 -11.50
CA GLU A 139 30.66 -4.64 -10.86
C GLU A 139 29.57 -4.58 -9.78
N GLN A 140 28.36 -5.05 -10.09
CA GLN A 140 27.26 -5.12 -9.11
C GLN A 140 27.62 -6.01 -7.93
N LEU A 141 28.26 -7.15 -8.21
CA LEU A 141 28.75 -8.06 -7.17
C LEU A 141 29.77 -7.35 -6.28
N HIS A 142 30.73 -6.65 -6.86
CA HIS A 142 31.75 -5.91 -6.13
C HIS A 142 31.14 -4.80 -5.26
N ASN A 143 30.19 -4.03 -5.79
CA ASN A 143 29.48 -2.99 -5.03
C ASN A 143 28.70 -3.58 -3.85
N MET A 144 28.04 -4.71 -4.04
CA MET A 144 27.35 -5.43 -2.97
C MET A 144 28.34 -5.92 -1.90
N THR A 145 29.46 -6.52 -2.30
CA THR A 145 30.52 -6.97 -1.40
C THR A 145 31.11 -5.81 -0.59
N ASN A 146 31.39 -4.68 -1.23
CA ASN A 146 31.92 -3.48 -0.57
C ASN A 146 30.91 -2.89 0.43
N SER A 147 29.62 -2.88 0.07
CA SER A 147 28.56 -2.46 0.98
C SER A 147 28.46 -3.39 2.18
N ALA A 148 28.54 -4.71 1.97
CA ALA A 148 28.53 -5.69 3.04
C ALA A 148 29.76 -5.55 3.97
N HIS A 149 30.95 -5.32 3.42
CA HIS A 149 32.15 -5.03 4.21
C HIS A 149 32.02 -3.75 5.02
N SER A 150 31.47 -2.69 4.43
CA SER A 150 31.23 -1.42 5.12
C SER A 150 30.26 -1.61 6.29
N LEU A 151 29.17 -2.36 6.10
CA LEU A 151 28.22 -2.70 7.16
C LEU A 151 28.87 -3.57 8.24
N ALA A 152 29.64 -4.59 7.87
CA ALA A 152 30.33 -5.44 8.83
C ALA A 152 31.35 -4.67 9.68
N ALA A 153 32.05 -3.70 9.09
CA ALA A 153 33.01 -2.85 9.78
C ALA A 153 32.35 -1.94 10.84
N LEU A 154 31.05 -1.62 10.70
CA LEU A 154 30.33 -0.84 11.71
C LEU A 154 30.14 -1.59 13.03
N GLY A 155 30.11 -2.93 13.01
CA GLY A 155 30.05 -3.77 14.22
C GLY A 155 28.95 -3.33 15.19
N SER A 156 29.35 -2.98 16.42
CA SER A 156 28.44 -2.52 17.49
C SER A 156 27.86 -1.11 17.29
N SER A 157 28.30 -0.38 16.27
CA SER A 157 27.74 0.94 15.91
C SER A 157 26.44 0.82 15.13
N LEU A 158 26.12 -0.38 14.61
CA LEU A 158 24.82 -0.64 14.01
C LEU A 158 23.74 -0.60 15.09
N PRO A 159 22.60 0.06 14.84
CA PRO A 159 21.49 0.03 15.77
C PRO A 159 21.04 -1.43 15.96
N GLN A 160 21.04 -1.90 17.21
CA GLN A 160 20.51 -3.22 17.51
C GLN A 160 19.00 -3.20 17.35
N LEU A 161 18.48 -3.97 16.40
CA LEU A 161 17.06 -4.26 16.30
C LEU A 161 16.73 -5.34 17.33
N ASP A 162 16.27 -4.94 18.50
CA ASP A 162 15.62 -5.88 19.43
C ASP A 162 14.21 -6.19 18.91
N GLN A 163 14.03 -7.43 18.45
CA GLN A 163 12.75 -7.92 17.92
C GLN A 163 11.62 -7.72 18.94
N HIS A 164 11.88 -7.90 20.23
CA HIS A 164 10.87 -7.73 21.27
C HIS A 164 10.45 -6.26 21.40
N THR A 165 11.41 -5.34 21.47
CA THR A 165 11.14 -3.89 21.50
C THR A 165 10.43 -3.41 20.23
N LEU A 166 10.82 -3.91 19.05
CA LEU A 166 10.16 -3.55 17.78
C LEU A 166 8.71 -4.03 17.72
N MET A 167 8.48 -5.31 18.03
CA MET A 167 7.13 -5.87 18.07
C MET A 167 6.28 -5.16 19.12
N SER A 168 6.82 -4.89 20.32
CA SER A 168 6.13 -4.17 21.37
C SER A 168 5.76 -2.74 20.96
N THR A 169 6.68 -2.01 20.32
CA THR A 169 6.43 -0.64 19.83
C THR A 169 5.39 -0.63 18.70
N MET A 170 5.46 -1.58 17.77
CA MET A 170 4.47 -1.71 16.70
C MET A 170 3.08 -2.03 17.28
N VAL A 171 2.98 -2.97 18.22
CA VAL A 171 1.72 -3.33 18.89
C VAL A 171 1.15 -2.18 19.72
N GLN A 172 1.99 -1.45 20.47
CA GLN A 172 1.57 -0.28 21.24
C GLN A 172 1.04 0.85 20.34
N ASN A 173 1.62 1.05 19.16
CA ASN A 173 1.11 2.01 18.18
C ASN A 173 -0.23 1.54 17.59
N LEU A 174 -0.39 0.24 17.33
CA LEU A 174 -1.68 -0.33 16.91
C LEU A 174 -2.78 -0.16 17.98
N GLN A 175 -2.43 -0.28 19.26
CA GLN A 175 -3.36 -0.12 20.39
C GLN A 175 -3.74 1.34 20.66
N LYS A 176 -2.83 2.29 20.44
CA LYS A 176 -3.14 3.73 20.55
C LYS A 176 -4.16 4.18 19.49
N ASP A 177 -4.09 3.62 18.28
CA ASP A 177 -5.05 3.93 17.22
C ASP A 177 -6.44 3.30 17.48
N SER A 178 -6.53 2.18 18.21
CA SER A 178 -7.83 1.61 18.60
C SER A 178 -8.61 2.48 19.60
N GLY A 179 -7.93 3.39 20.32
CA GLY A 179 -8.58 4.37 21.20
C GLY A 179 -9.33 5.49 20.46
N LEU A 180 -9.10 5.65 19.15
CA LEU A 180 -9.87 6.57 18.30
C LEU A 180 -11.09 5.89 17.64
N MET A 181 -11.23 4.56 17.78
CA MET A 181 -12.33 3.78 17.22
C MET A 181 -13.48 3.52 18.20
N GLU A 182 -13.47 4.13 19.39
CA GLU A 182 -14.66 4.17 20.26
C GLU A 182 -15.65 5.29 19.88
N CYS A 183 -15.24 6.28 19.07
CA CYS A 183 -16.13 7.38 18.68
C CYS A 183 -17.09 7.05 17.52
N CYS A 184 -16.91 5.91 16.83
CA CYS A 184 -17.75 5.53 15.68
C CYS A 184 -18.78 4.42 16.00
N TYR A 185 -18.85 3.95 17.24
CA TYR A 185 -19.80 2.90 17.67
C TYR A 185 -20.95 3.40 18.55
N GLN A 186 -21.00 4.70 18.85
CA GLN A 186 -22.13 5.32 19.55
C GLN A 186 -22.48 6.68 18.93
N SER A 187 -23.35 6.67 17.91
CA SER A 187 -24.35 7.71 17.56
C SER A 187 -25.09 7.30 16.28
#